data_AF-A0A846AJE0-F1
#
_entry.id   AF-A0A846AJE0-F1
#
_cell.length_a   1.000
_cell.length_b   1.000
_cell.length_c   1.000
_cell.angle_alpha   90.00
_cell.angle_beta   90.00
_cell.angle_gamma   90.00
#
_symmetry.space_group_name_H-M   'P 1'
#
loop_
_entity.id
_entity.type
_entity.pdbx_description
1 polymer ?
#
loop_
_entity_poly.entity_id
_entity_poly.type
_entity_poly.pdbx_seq_one_letter_code
_entity_poly.pdbx_strand_id
1 'polypeptide(L)' 'MNNQVTDLQLLYEADYFEWLEKMIKLLNNRQLENIDYDNLIAELEALGRIH' A
#
# COMPACT_ATOMS: atom_id res chain seq x y z
N MET A 1 -6.35 10.63 12.59
CA MET A 1 -5.80 9.57 11.72
C MET A 1 -6.75 9.44 10.55
N ASN A 2 -6.26 9.41 9.31
CA ASN A 2 -7.10 9.14 8.14
C ASN A 2 -7.53 7.69 8.21
N ASN A 3 -8.82 7.42 8.49
CA ASN A 3 -9.35 6.05 8.58
C ASN A 3 -9.01 5.21 7.33
N GLN A 4 -8.94 5.84 6.16
CA GLN A 4 -8.61 5.18 4.89
C GLN A 4 -7.23 4.52 4.87
N VAL A 5 -6.21 5.14 5.48
CA VAL A 5 -4.86 4.54 5.53
C VAL A 5 -4.84 3.35 6.49
N THR A 6 -5.54 3.45 7.62
CA THR A 6 -5.70 2.34 8.56
C THR A 6 -6.46 1.17 7.94
N ASP A 7 -7.49 1.45 7.13
CA ASP A 7 -8.22 0.41 6.39
C ASP A 7 -7.33 -0.31 5.37
N LEU A 8 -6.40 0.40 4.71
CA LEU A 8 -5.42 -0.20 3.81
C LEU A 8 -4.40 -1.07 4.56
N GLN A 9 -3.95 -0.64 5.73
CA GLN A 9 -3.03 -1.45 6.55
C GLN A 9 -3.67 -2.77 6.98
N LEU A 10 -4.95 -2.75 7.38
CA LEU A 10 -5.70 -3.97 7.67
C LEU A 10 -5.90 -4.83 6.42
N LEU A 11 -6.15 -4.20 5.28
CA LEU A 11 -6.31 -4.91 4.00
C LEU A 11 -5.02 -5.58 3.55
N TYR A 12 -3.85 -4.96 3.79
CA TYR A 12 -2.55 -5.57 3.49
C TYR A 12 -2.38 -6.93 4.17
N GLU A 13 -2.80 -7.04 5.43
CA GLU A 13 -2.72 -8.30 6.19
C GLU A 13 -3.81 -9.31 5.79
N ALA A 14 -5.02 -8.82 5.48
CA ALA A 14 -6.17 -9.67 5.19
C ALA A 14 -6.21 -10.18 3.74
N ASP A 15 -5.88 -9.32 2.77
CA ASP A 15 -5.86 -9.60 1.34
C ASP A 15 -4.81 -8.74 0.63
N TYR A 16 -3.59 -9.27 0.57
CA TYR A 16 -2.44 -8.62 -0.07
C TYR A 16 -2.71 -8.23 -1.53
N PHE A 17 -3.43 -9.07 -2.28
CA PHE A 17 -3.65 -8.82 -3.71
C PHE A 17 -4.61 -7.65 -3.89
N GLU A 18 -5.71 -7.61 -3.13
CA GLU A 18 -6.63 -6.47 -3.13
C GLU A 18 -5.94 -5.18 -2.68
N TRP A 19 -5.09 -5.25 -1.65
CA TRP A 19 -4.29 -4.10 -1.22
C TRP A 19 -3.40 -3.59 -2.36
N LEU A 20 -2.67 -4.47 -3.04
CA LEU A 20 -1.77 -4.08 -4.14
C LEU A 20 -2.54 -3.40 -5.29
N GLU A 21 -3.70 -3.94 -5.68
CA GLU A 21 -4.56 -3.31 -6.69
C GLU A 21 -4.99 -1.90 -6.29
N LYS A 22 -5.36 -1.69 -5.02
CA LYS A 22 -5.71 -0.37 -4.50
C LYS A 22 -4.52 0.59 -4.48
N MET A 23 -3.34 0.13 -4.07
CA MET A 23 -2.11 0.95 -4.09
C MET A 23 -1.77 1.40 -5.51
N ILE A 24 -1.84 0.49 -6.50
CA ILE A 24 -1.63 0.82 -7.91
C ILE A 24 -2.65 1.86 -8.40
N LYS A 25 -3.92 1.71 -8.03
CA LYS A 25 -4.98 2.66 -8.40
C LYS A 25 -4.73 4.06 -7.81
N LEU A 26 -4.35 4.15 -6.54
CA LEU A 26 -4.03 5.41 -5.87
C LEU A 26 -2.83 6.11 -6.52
N LEU A 27 -1.77 5.35 -6.82
CA LEU A 27 -0.58 5.85 -7.51
C LEU A 27 -0.92 6.39 -8.91
N ASN A 28 -1.66 5.62 -9.71
CA ASN A 28 -2.09 6.02 -11.05
C ASN A 28 -2.92 7.31 -11.05
N ASN A 29 -3.78 7.47 -10.04
CA ASN A 29 -4.63 8.65 -9.88
C ASN A 29 -3.94 9.81 -9.16
N ARG A 30 -2.66 9.67 -8.78
CA ARG A 30 -1.89 10.65 -7.99
C ARG A 30 -2.55 11.03 -6.66
N GLN A 31 -3.32 10.11 -6.07
CA GLN A 31 -3.99 10.29 -4.76
C GLN A 31 -3.02 9.93 -3.62
N LEU A 32 -1.91 10.65 -3.56
CA LEU A 32 -0.75 10.35 -2.72
C LEU A 32 -1.04 10.49 -1.22
N GLU A 33 -2.07 11.24 -0.85
CA GLU A 33 -2.53 11.46 0.52
C GLU A 33 -3.20 10.23 1.16
N ASN A 34 -3.59 9.24 0.35
CA ASN A 34 -4.29 8.02 0.79
C ASN A 34 -3.39 6.78 0.75
N ILE A 35 -2.12 6.93 0.39
CA ILE A 35 -1.16 5.83 0.28
C ILE A 35 -0.80 5.34 1.68
N ASP A 36 -0.82 4.01 1.83
CA ASP A 36 -0.20 3.32 2.96
C ASP A 36 1.31 3.20 2.73
N TYR A 37 2.03 4.27 3.07
CA TYR A 37 3.46 4.38 2.80
C TYR A 37 4.29 3.35 3.56
N ASP A 38 3.89 2.99 4.77
CA ASP A 38 4.66 2.08 5.62
C ASP A 38 4.77 0.71 4.97
N ASN A 39 3.63 0.13 4.58
CA ASN A 39 3.60 -1.16 3.90
C ASN A 39 4.17 -1.06 2.47
N LEU A 40 3.89 0.02 1.73
CA LEU A 40 4.42 0.19 0.38
C LEU A 40 5.95 0.26 0.36
N ILE A 41 6.56 1.00 1.28
CA ILE A 41 8.02 1.09 1.38
C ILE A 41 8.61 -0.26 1.78
N ALA A 42 8.03 -0.94 2.77
CA ALA A 42 8.49 -2.26 3.21
C ALA A 42 8.50 -3.27 2.05
N GLU A 43 7.46 -3.28 1.21
CA GLU A 43 7.38 -4.13 0.03
C GLU A 43 8.44 -3.78 -1.02
N LEU A 44 8.61 -2.51 -1.35
CA LEU A 44 9.62 -2.08 -2.33
C LEU A 44 11.05 -2.42 -1.86
N GLU A 45 11.34 -2.27 -0.56
CA GLU A 45 12.62 -2.70 0.00
C GLU A 45 12.79 -4.23 -0.01
N ALA A 46 11.74 -4.98 0.29
CA ALA A 46 11.77 -6.44 0.25
C ALA A 46 12.06 -6.93 -1.18
N LEU A 47 11.41 -6.35 -2.19
CA LEU A 47 11.69 -6.61 -3.60
C LEU A 47 13.12 -6.23 -3.99
N GLY A 48 13.61 -5.09 -3.51
CA GLY A 48 14.98 -4.64 -3.77
C GLY A 48 16.07 -5.51 -3.11
N ARG A 49 15.77 -6.14 -1.96
CA ARG A 49 16.67 -7.09 -1.27
C ARG A 49 16.71 -8.47 -1.90
N ILE A 50 15.74 -8.82 -2.74
CA ILE A 50 15.70 -10.08 -3.50
C ILE A 50 16.63 -10.02 -4.74
N HIS A 51 17.24 -8.86 -5.00
CA HIS A 51 18.24 -8.63 -6.05
C HIS A 51 19.65 -8.46 -5.46
#